data_AF-A0A0W0SXP6-F1
#
_entry.id   AF-A0A0W0SXP6-F1
#
_cell.length_a   1.000
_cell.length_b   1.000
_cell.length_c   1.000
_cell.angle_alpha   90.00
_cell.angle_beta   90.00
_cell.angle_gamma   90.00
#
_symmetry.space_group_name_H-M   'P 1'
#
loop_
_entity.id
_entity.type
_entity.pdbx_description
1 polymer ?
#
loop_
_entity_poly.entity_id
_entity_poly.type
_entity_poly.pdbx_seq_one_letter_code
_entity_poly.pdbx_strand_id
1 'polypeptide(L)'
;MLLTATEFTDLYQKDPQIALKWLEETEMDLGLLMSSRADFEQLIQVYEEKLKRFYKKIRRLNTPEHEEVIAPITELIGRTGQQLVGLYSSFSEFMSLANLSPFAASQLLKQAPDKVVSFFTNYDQFKALQQVNYLLANDLFNAADSSAFFPKERQTASNYSANLHLFQIKKSISCAAEKPKEASDYNSLFTPGNTALHDLMESVCSDTVLEAFIDQVGRAKAAVMAKTLNDEKELPIDLVGKDLSFEEQDKVNALLLPLTLPSGFKPLSEKLYFEDILAVYQVPEQSPLAVNLYLGVEAVNYVRDHVKKSSSHPDSNSLSIDTESGIEEEITALRKESTKTIFSPANRNQLFKSKTKHPAPGFRKQKLTKEGYDLITYLDAEISIETEVGNCYEMSAVAKYFFYKVYQEKAQLVKLVNFSGHVFVVIGCTSESSCYKDWPEDTVICDPWSGEVFPAAMIPEKLKGFQTRVVCFFNSQFETRDYNLVVEPNFSLYPFEFDKIFKDLGVKHVVGEPMQEATGEKEPVVKML
;
A
#
# COMPACT_ATOMS: atom_id res chain seq x y z
N MET A 1 9.41 52.59 -0.73
CA MET A 1 10.57 52.37 0.17
C MET A 1 11.07 50.97 -0.13
N LEU A 2 12.36 50.81 -0.43
CA LEU A 2 12.93 49.49 -0.68
C LEU A 2 13.15 48.81 0.67
N LEU A 3 12.63 47.59 0.84
CA LEU A 3 12.87 46.77 2.02
C LEU A 3 14.22 46.07 1.90
N THR A 4 14.90 45.90 3.03
CA THR A 4 16.01 44.95 3.18
C THR A 4 15.49 43.52 3.22
N ALA A 5 16.36 42.52 3.06
CA ALA A 5 16.00 41.10 3.16
C ALA A 5 15.31 40.77 4.49
N THR A 6 15.83 41.31 5.59
CA THR A 6 15.26 41.15 6.95
C THR A 6 13.89 41.80 7.06
N GLU A 7 13.73 43.04 6.59
CA GLU A 7 12.42 43.73 6.62
C GLU A 7 11.38 43.02 5.75
N PHE A 8 11.77 42.46 4.61
CA PHE A 8 10.90 41.63 3.79
C PHE A 8 10.51 40.33 4.50
N THR A 9 11.47 39.68 5.15
CA THR A 9 11.23 38.43 5.90
C THR A 9 10.29 38.68 7.08
N ASP A 10 10.48 39.79 7.79
CA ASP A 10 9.58 40.24 8.86
C ASP A 10 8.18 40.56 8.32
N LEU A 11 8.08 41.15 7.13
CA LEU A 11 6.81 41.41 6.46
C LEU A 11 6.12 40.09 6.08
N TYR A 12 6.84 39.14 5.49
CA TYR A 12 6.35 37.80 5.13
C TYR A 12 5.91 37.01 6.37
N GLN A 13 6.65 37.13 7.48
CA GLN A 13 6.28 36.52 8.75
C GLN A 13 4.96 37.07 9.30
N LYS A 14 4.69 38.36 9.12
CA LYS A 14 3.41 38.97 9.51
C LYS A 14 2.30 38.55 8.57
N ASP A 15 2.49 38.77 7.26
CA ASP A 15 1.50 38.54 6.22
C ASP A 15 2.18 38.21 4.87
N PRO A 16 2.17 36.94 4.44
CA PRO A 16 2.77 36.51 3.17
C PRO A 16 2.18 37.22 1.93
N GLN A 17 0.88 37.53 1.95
CA GLN A 17 0.19 38.14 0.81
C GLN A 17 0.60 39.60 0.65
N ILE A 18 0.74 40.33 1.75
CA ILE A 18 1.26 41.71 1.72
C ILE A 18 2.71 41.74 1.25
N ALA A 19 3.53 40.76 1.67
CA ALA A 19 4.91 40.67 1.23
C ALA A 19 5.02 40.40 -0.29
N LEU A 20 4.22 39.48 -0.83
CA LEU A 20 4.16 39.24 -2.28
C LEU A 20 3.70 40.48 -3.04
N LYS A 21 2.59 41.09 -2.61
CA LYS A 21 2.05 42.29 -3.26
C LYS A 21 3.08 43.42 -3.27
N TRP A 22 3.83 43.58 -2.19
CA TRP A 22 4.93 44.54 -2.14
C TRP A 22 6.03 44.22 -3.16
N LEU A 23 6.41 42.94 -3.31
CA LEU A 23 7.38 42.48 -4.30
C LEU A 23 6.91 42.83 -5.73
N GLU A 24 5.63 42.62 -6.02
CA GLU A 24 5.00 42.93 -7.30
C GLU A 24 4.94 44.43 -7.60
N GLU A 25 4.45 45.23 -6.65
CA GLU A 25 4.29 46.67 -6.81
C GLU A 25 5.64 47.40 -6.92
N THR A 26 6.71 46.82 -6.36
CA THR A 26 8.05 47.39 -6.43
C THR A 26 8.87 46.87 -7.61
N GLU A 27 8.34 45.90 -8.37
CA GLU A 27 9.07 45.17 -9.42
C GLU A 27 10.44 44.66 -8.91
N MET A 28 10.51 44.32 -7.63
CA MET A 28 11.77 43.93 -6.98
C MET A 28 12.12 42.49 -7.35
N ASP A 29 13.33 42.30 -7.85
CA ASP A 29 13.90 40.99 -8.09
C ASP A 29 14.28 40.34 -6.75
N LEU A 30 13.67 39.21 -6.43
CA LEU A 30 13.93 38.52 -5.17
C LEU A 30 15.37 38.01 -5.07
N GLY A 31 16.03 37.66 -6.18
CA GLY A 31 17.46 37.33 -6.19
C GLY A 31 18.33 38.52 -5.81
N LEU A 32 17.90 39.76 -6.11
CA LEU A 32 18.57 40.97 -5.62
C LEU A 32 18.28 41.25 -4.14
N LEU A 33 17.04 40.97 -3.70
CA LEU A 33 16.64 41.17 -2.32
C LEU A 33 17.31 40.15 -1.38
N MET A 34 17.30 38.87 -1.76
CA MET A 34 17.93 37.75 -1.06
C MET A 34 19.35 37.56 -1.55
N SER A 35 20.19 38.56 -1.26
CA SER A 35 21.57 38.64 -1.76
C SER A 35 22.51 37.56 -1.22
N SER A 36 22.09 36.82 -0.19
CA SER A 36 22.86 35.75 0.42
C SER A 36 22.03 34.49 0.67
N ARG A 37 22.71 33.34 0.71
CA ARG A 37 22.10 32.06 1.11
C ARG A 37 21.39 32.15 2.46
N ALA A 38 22.00 32.85 3.42
CA ALA A 38 21.47 32.99 4.78
C ALA A 38 20.13 33.73 4.79
N ASP A 39 19.97 34.76 3.96
CA ASP A 39 18.70 35.50 3.83
C ASP A 39 17.58 34.60 3.30
N PHE A 40 17.88 33.81 2.26
CA PHE A 40 16.90 32.89 1.69
C PHE A 40 16.56 31.73 2.64
N GLU A 41 17.55 31.13 3.30
CA GLU A 41 17.32 30.09 4.32
C GLU A 41 16.49 30.64 5.50
N GLN A 42 16.69 31.90 5.91
CA GLN A 42 15.87 32.55 6.94
C GLN A 42 14.41 32.70 6.50
N LEU A 43 14.16 33.11 5.25
CA LEU A 43 12.80 33.18 4.69
C LEU A 43 12.13 31.79 4.66
N ILE A 44 12.85 30.76 4.22
CA ILE A 44 12.36 29.37 4.19
C ILE A 44 12.08 28.85 5.60
N GLN A 45 12.91 29.19 6.59
CA GLN A 45 12.65 28.83 7.98
C GLN A 45 11.36 29.47 8.51
N VAL A 46 11.10 30.74 8.20
CA VAL A 46 9.84 31.41 8.56
C VAL A 46 8.64 30.73 7.90
N TYR A 47 8.77 30.32 6.63
CA TYR A 47 7.76 29.57 5.91
C TYR A 47 7.47 28.22 6.59
N GLU A 48 8.51 27.42 6.90
CA GLU A 48 8.35 26.12 7.56
C GLU A 48 7.72 26.22 8.95
N GLU A 49 8.08 27.24 9.73
CA GLU A 49 7.45 27.48 11.03
C GLU A 49 5.97 27.88 10.90
N LYS A 50 5.61 28.66 9.88
CA LYS A 50 4.19 28.92 9.57
C LYS A 50 3.48 27.63 9.15
N LEU A 51 4.08 26.83 8.29
CA LEU A 51 3.53 25.57 7.80
C LEU A 51 3.32 24.57 8.95
N LYS A 52 4.26 24.44 9.88
CA LYS A 52 4.12 23.63 11.10
C LYS A 52 2.98 24.12 12.00
N ARG A 53 2.89 25.43 12.26
CA ARG A 53 1.78 26.02 13.03
C ARG A 53 0.45 25.76 12.34
N PHE A 54 0.45 25.79 11.02
CA PHE A 54 -0.71 25.51 10.19
C PHE A 54 -1.15 24.06 10.29
N TYR A 55 -0.24 23.09 10.07
CA TYR A 55 -0.53 21.66 10.20
C TYR A 55 -0.99 21.27 11.61
N LYS A 56 -0.46 21.93 12.64
CA LYS A 56 -0.94 21.73 14.02
C LYS A 56 -2.40 22.17 14.21
N LYS A 57 -2.87 23.15 13.43
CA LYS A 57 -4.21 23.74 13.55
C LYS A 57 -5.23 23.06 12.63
N ILE A 58 -4.80 22.59 11.47
CA ILE A 58 -5.67 22.06 10.42
C ILE A 58 -5.13 20.69 9.98
N ARG A 59 -5.88 19.62 10.28
CA ARG A 59 -5.61 18.24 9.87
C ARG A 59 -5.85 17.97 8.37
N ARG A 60 -5.97 19.01 7.54
CA ARG A 60 -6.29 18.89 6.10
C ARG A 60 -5.27 19.64 5.25
N LEU A 61 -4.73 18.96 4.26
CA LEU A 61 -4.10 19.60 3.10
C LEU A 61 -5.24 20.12 2.19
N ASN A 62 -5.05 21.25 1.50
CA ASN A 62 -6.02 21.88 0.59
C ASN A 62 -7.18 22.66 1.25
N THR A 63 -6.93 23.39 2.33
CA THR A 63 -7.85 24.47 2.73
C THR A 63 -7.40 25.79 2.11
N PRO A 64 -8.28 26.78 1.92
CA PRO A 64 -7.89 28.10 1.39
C PRO A 64 -6.72 28.71 2.17
N GLU A 65 -6.65 28.47 3.48
CA GLU A 65 -5.57 28.97 4.32
C GLU A 65 -4.24 28.21 4.12
N HIS A 66 -4.27 26.99 3.60
CA HIS A 66 -3.08 26.25 3.18
C HIS A 66 -2.51 26.84 1.89
N GLU A 67 -3.40 27.12 0.92
CA GLU A 67 -3.05 27.87 -0.30
C GLU A 67 -2.49 29.25 0.03
N GLU A 68 -3.06 29.96 1.01
CA GLU A 68 -2.58 31.27 1.46
C GLU A 68 -1.12 31.25 1.97
N VAL A 69 -0.62 30.11 2.45
CA VAL A 69 0.76 29.95 2.95
C VAL A 69 1.69 29.37 1.89
N ILE A 70 1.23 28.40 1.10
CA ILE A 70 2.05 27.70 0.09
C ILE A 70 2.14 28.47 -1.22
N ALA A 71 1.04 29.04 -1.72
CA ALA A 71 1.03 29.75 -2.99
C ALA A 71 2.09 30.88 -3.02
N PRO A 72 2.24 31.71 -1.96
CA PRO A 72 3.26 32.74 -1.92
C PRO A 72 4.68 32.22 -2.16
N ILE A 73 5.10 31.20 -1.41
CA ILE A 73 6.48 30.72 -1.53
C ILE A 73 6.70 30.01 -2.87
N THR A 74 5.68 29.33 -3.38
CA THR A 74 5.73 28.62 -4.67
C THR A 74 5.88 29.62 -5.82
N GLU A 75 5.09 30.70 -5.79
CA GLU A 75 5.16 31.77 -6.77
C GLU A 75 6.51 32.51 -6.71
N LEU A 76 6.98 32.79 -5.50
CA LEU A 76 8.24 33.47 -5.25
C LEU A 76 9.44 32.66 -5.77
N ILE A 77 9.49 31.36 -5.49
CA ILE A 77 10.51 30.46 -6.06
C ILE A 77 10.29 30.27 -7.57
N GLY A 78 9.06 30.19 -8.04
CA GLY A 78 8.75 30.05 -9.47
C GLY A 78 9.27 31.20 -10.32
N ARG A 79 9.21 32.45 -9.80
CA ARG A 79 9.68 33.64 -10.51
C ARG A 79 11.21 33.78 -10.51
N THR A 80 11.88 33.38 -9.43
CA THR A 80 13.31 33.70 -9.19
C THR A 80 14.20 32.49 -8.94
N GLY A 81 13.67 31.27 -9.12
CA GLY A 81 14.32 30.03 -8.74
C GLY A 81 15.69 29.84 -9.37
N GLN A 82 15.90 30.27 -10.62
CA GLN A 82 17.22 30.23 -11.27
C GLN A 82 18.27 31.08 -10.57
N GLN A 83 17.90 32.27 -10.10
CA GLN A 83 18.80 33.16 -9.36
C GLN A 83 19.04 32.64 -7.94
N LEU A 84 17.97 32.18 -7.28
CA LEU A 84 18.04 31.60 -5.94
C LEU A 84 18.92 30.36 -5.88
N VAL A 85 18.90 29.52 -6.92
CA VAL A 85 19.83 28.38 -7.02
C VAL A 85 21.29 28.84 -7.08
N GLY A 86 21.56 30.03 -7.63
CA GLY A 86 22.88 30.64 -7.69
C GLY A 86 23.46 30.99 -6.31
N LEU A 87 22.63 31.05 -5.26
CA LEU A 87 23.07 31.20 -3.87
C LEU A 87 23.74 29.93 -3.32
N TYR A 88 23.60 28.80 -4.02
CA TYR A 88 24.17 27.50 -3.64
C TYR A 88 25.33 27.15 -4.58
N SER A 89 26.45 26.75 -3.99
CA SER A 89 27.69 26.45 -4.71
C SER A 89 28.15 25.00 -4.58
N SER A 90 27.57 24.23 -3.66
CA SER A 90 27.99 22.85 -3.39
C SER A 90 26.87 21.94 -2.87
N PHE A 91 27.11 20.63 -2.92
CA PHE A 91 26.27 19.59 -2.30
C PHE A 91 25.88 19.92 -0.86
N SER A 92 26.86 20.26 -0.01
CA SER A 92 26.61 20.48 1.42
C SER A 92 25.67 21.66 1.66
N GLU A 93 25.73 22.69 0.83
CA GLU A 93 24.85 23.86 0.93
C GLU A 93 23.44 23.53 0.45
N PHE A 94 23.31 22.81 -0.67
CA PHE A 94 21.99 22.37 -1.13
C PHE A 94 21.33 21.39 -0.13
N MET A 95 22.12 20.53 0.51
CA MET A 95 21.62 19.63 1.56
C MET A 95 21.17 20.38 2.81
N SER A 96 21.76 21.54 3.13
CA SER A 96 21.27 22.43 4.20
C SER A 96 19.82 22.84 3.92
N LEU A 97 19.54 23.31 2.69
CA LEU A 97 18.19 23.64 2.26
C LEU A 97 17.27 22.42 2.24
N ALA A 98 17.71 21.27 1.72
CA ALA A 98 16.88 20.06 1.65
C ALA A 98 16.47 19.55 3.04
N ASN A 99 17.35 19.65 4.04
CA ASN A 99 17.01 19.34 5.43
C ASN A 99 16.07 20.37 6.06
N LEU A 100 16.23 21.64 5.68
CA LEU A 100 15.38 22.72 6.18
C LEU A 100 13.96 22.64 5.61
N SER A 101 13.84 22.49 4.28
CA SER A 101 12.60 22.40 3.53
C SER A 101 12.80 21.57 2.25
N PRO A 102 12.42 20.28 2.27
CA PRO A 102 12.43 19.46 1.06
C PRO A 102 11.55 20.03 -0.06
N PHE A 103 10.48 20.74 0.30
CA PHE A 103 9.60 21.42 -0.63
C PHE A 103 10.35 22.51 -1.41
N ALA A 104 11.02 23.43 -0.70
CA ALA A 104 11.77 24.52 -1.34
C ALA A 104 12.90 23.97 -2.23
N ALA A 105 13.59 22.93 -1.77
CA ALA A 105 14.63 22.25 -2.55
C ALA A 105 14.06 21.60 -3.83
N SER A 106 12.88 20.96 -3.79
CA SER A 106 12.19 20.41 -4.97
C SER A 106 11.80 21.52 -5.95
N GLN A 107 11.31 22.66 -5.45
CA GLN A 107 10.99 23.80 -6.32
C GLN A 107 12.24 24.37 -7.00
N LEU A 108 13.36 24.53 -6.29
CA LEU A 108 14.62 24.97 -6.89
C LEU A 108 15.13 23.99 -7.95
N LEU A 109 15.05 22.69 -7.69
CA LEU A 109 15.40 21.66 -8.65
C LEU A 109 14.56 21.76 -9.94
N LYS A 110 13.26 22.02 -9.83
CA LYS A 110 12.39 22.21 -11.01
C LYS A 110 12.77 23.45 -11.83
N GLN A 111 13.22 24.52 -11.17
CA GLN A 111 13.56 25.78 -11.82
C GLN A 111 14.96 25.77 -12.46
N ALA A 112 15.91 25.02 -11.90
CA ALA A 112 17.29 24.97 -12.38
C ALA A 112 17.88 23.55 -12.26
N PRO A 113 17.34 22.56 -12.99
CA PRO A 113 17.69 21.15 -12.85
C PRO A 113 19.20 20.90 -13.04
N ASP A 114 19.78 21.43 -14.12
CA ASP A 114 21.20 21.23 -14.45
C ASP A 114 22.13 21.71 -13.34
N LYS A 115 21.80 22.86 -12.74
CA LYS A 115 22.63 23.47 -11.70
C LYS A 115 22.51 22.68 -10.40
N VAL A 116 21.31 22.25 -10.01
CA VAL A 116 21.13 21.41 -8.81
C VAL A 116 21.80 20.05 -9.00
N VAL A 117 21.62 19.42 -10.16
CA VAL A 117 22.28 18.16 -10.52
C VAL A 117 23.80 18.30 -10.43
N SER A 118 24.37 19.43 -10.85
CA SER A 118 25.82 19.68 -10.77
C SER A 118 26.39 19.69 -9.35
N PHE A 119 25.55 19.83 -8.32
CA PHE A 119 26.00 19.71 -6.93
C PHE A 119 26.35 18.27 -6.56
N PHE A 120 25.80 17.28 -7.26
CA PHE A 120 25.97 15.86 -6.96
C PHE A 120 27.00 15.24 -7.89
N THR A 121 28.07 14.74 -7.31
CA THR A 121 29.25 14.22 -8.01
C THR A 121 29.40 12.71 -7.90
N ASN A 122 28.64 12.08 -6.99
CA ASN A 122 28.71 10.64 -6.76
C ASN A 122 27.40 10.09 -6.16
N TYR A 123 27.28 8.77 -6.14
CA TYR A 123 26.09 8.05 -5.68
C TYR A 123 25.86 8.14 -4.16
N ASP A 124 26.90 8.30 -3.34
CA ASP A 124 26.72 8.43 -1.89
C ASP A 124 26.05 9.76 -1.53
N GLN A 125 26.34 10.82 -2.27
CA GLN A 125 25.63 12.10 -2.16
C GLN A 125 24.15 11.97 -2.54
N PHE A 126 23.83 11.17 -3.55
CA PHE A 126 22.45 10.86 -3.91
C PHE A 126 21.73 10.08 -2.79
N LYS A 127 22.37 9.06 -2.22
CA LYS A 127 21.84 8.31 -1.07
C LYS A 127 21.57 9.19 0.15
N ALA A 128 22.47 10.14 0.42
CA ALA A 128 22.27 11.10 1.50
C ALA A 128 21.02 11.96 1.28
N LEU A 129 20.74 12.39 0.04
CA LEU A 129 19.49 13.07 -0.30
C LEU A 129 18.27 12.16 -0.13
N GLN A 130 18.37 10.89 -0.53
CA GLN A 130 17.29 9.91 -0.38
C GLN A 130 16.91 9.68 1.09
N GLN A 131 17.89 9.69 1.98
CA GLN A 131 17.66 9.60 3.43
C GLN A 131 16.97 10.83 4.01
N VAL A 132 17.27 12.02 3.49
CA VAL A 132 16.62 13.28 3.91
C VAL A 132 15.20 13.36 3.36
N ASN A 133 15.02 13.11 2.07
CA ASN A 133 13.71 13.09 1.43
C ASN A 133 13.74 12.27 0.14
N TYR A 134 13.06 11.12 0.17
CA TYR A 134 12.98 10.20 -0.95
C TYR A 134 12.39 10.84 -2.23
N LEU A 135 11.33 11.65 -2.10
CA LEU A 135 10.68 12.27 -3.25
C LEU A 135 11.60 13.27 -3.96
N LEU A 136 12.32 14.09 -3.19
CA LEU A 136 13.30 15.03 -3.73
C LEU A 136 14.47 14.31 -4.40
N ALA A 137 14.96 13.21 -3.82
CA ALA A 137 15.99 12.39 -4.46
C ALA A 137 15.50 11.80 -5.78
N ASN A 138 14.25 11.34 -5.84
CA ASN A 138 13.63 10.88 -7.06
C ASN A 138 13.49 12.02 -8.10
N ASP A 139 13.05 13.21 -7.70
CA ASP A 139 13.00 14.36 -8.61
C ASP A 139 14.39 14.66 -9.18
N LEU A 140 15.44 14.62 -8.35
CA LEU A 140 16.82 14.85 -8.78
C LEU A 140 17.29 13.79 -9.78
N PHE A 141 16.95 12.53 -9.50
CA PHE A 141 17.26 11.41 -10.40
C PHE A 141 16.63 11.57 -11.77
N ASN A 142 15.39 12.08 -11.82
CA ASN A 142 14.67 12.32 -13.06
C ASN A 142 15.18 13.55 -13.82
N ALA A 143 15.61 14.58 -13.09
CA ALA A 143 16.23 15.78 -13.67
C ALA A 143 17.64 15.50 -14.20
N ALA A 144 18.34 14.52 -13.63
CA ALA A 144 19.66 14.12 -14.07
C ALA A 144 19.60 13.30 -15.36
N ASP A 145 20.45 13.61 -16.32
CA ASP A 145 20.79 12.62 -17.34
C ASP A 145 21.41 11.42 -16.62
N SER A 146 20.76 10.25 -16.71
CA SER A 146 21.14 9.02 -16.02
C SER A 146 22.62 8.64 -16.20
N SER A 147 23.29 9.13 -17.25
CA SER A 147 24.71 8.93 -17.49
C SER A 147 25.65 9.71 -16.54
N ALA A 148 25.17 10.78 -15.89
CA ALA A 148 25.99 11.67 -15.05
C ALA A 148 26.25 11.14 -13.63
N PHE A 149 25.35 10.34 -13.06
CA PHE A 149 25.45 9.85 -11.66
C PHE A 149 26.19 8.52 -11.50
N PHE A 150 26.22 7.71 -12.57
CA PHE A 150 26.80 6.38 -12.53
C PHE A 150 28.14 6.37 -13.28
N PRO A 151 29.28 6.61 -12.60
CA PRO A 151 30.56 6.33 -13.22
C PRO A 151 30.57 4.88 -13.71
N LYS A 152 31.14 4.67 -14.92
CA LYS A 152 31.16 3.39 -15.65
C LYS A 152 31.75 2.20 -14.87
N GLU A 153 32.31 2.43 -13.69
CA GLU A 153 32.94 1.44 -12.82
C GLU A 153 31.96 0.44 -12.17
N ARG A 154 30.64 0.61 -12.30
CA ARG A 154 29.65 -0.45 -12.00
C ARG A 154 29.24 -1.33 -13.18
N GLN A 155 29.62 -0.99 -14.42
CA GLN A 155 29.32 -1.85 -15.58
C GLN A 155 30.23 -3.09 -15.67
N THR A 156 31.28 -3.18 -14.86
CA THR A 156 32.15 -4.36 -14.74
C THR A 156 31.76 -5.32 -13.61
N ALA A 157 30.72 -5.02 -12.84
CA ALA A 157 30.25 -5.86 -11.73
C ALA A 157 29.15 -6.87 -12.12
N SER A 158 28.93 -7.14 -13.42
CA SER A 158 27.99 -8.17 -13.89
C SER A 158 28.58 -9.60 -13.86
N ASN A 159 29.72 -9.83 -13.21
CA ASN A 159 30.43 -11.12 -13.20
C ASN A 159 30.45 -11.83 -11.83
N TYR A 160 29.58 -11.43 -10.89
CA TYR A 160 29.34 -12.16 -9.65
C TYR A 160 27.86 -12.57 -9.53
N SER A 161 27.41 -13.47 -10.42
CA SER A 161 26.12 -14.18 -10.27
C SER A 161 26.23 -15.68 -10.56
N ALA A 162 27.42 -16.26 -10.46
CA ALA A 162 27.62 -17.70 -10.52
C ALA A 162 28.19 -18.20 -9.18
N ASN A 163 27.49 -19.16 -8.59
CA ASN A 163 27.77 -19.92 -7.38
C ASN A 163 27.16 -19.37 -6.07
N LEU A 164 25.96 -19.86 -5.74
CA LEU A 164 25.78 -20.64 -4.50
C LEU A 164 24.51 -21.53 -4.56
N HIS A 165 24.75 -22.82 -4.82
CA HIS A 165 24.06 -24.03 -4.34
C HIS A 165 22.56 -24.00 -3.95
N LEU A 166 21.70 -24.54 -4.84
CA LEU A 166 20.38 -25.09 -4.49
C LEU A 166 20.09 -26.40 -5.26
N PHE A 167 21.05 -27.33 -5.20
CA PHE A 167 20.95 -28.64 -5.84
C PHE A 167 21.39 -29.74 -4.86
N GLN A 168 20.61 -29.97 -3.79
CA GLN A 168 20.74 -31.19 -2.96
C GLN A 168 19.56 -31.50 -2.01
N ILE A 169 18.31 -31.19 -2.40
CA ILE A 169 17.10 -31.70 -1.69
C ILE A 169 16.17 -32.40 -2.70
N LYS A 170 16.72 -33.35 -3.47
CA LYS A 170 15.92 -34.29 -4.27
C LYS A 170 16.39 -35.75 -4.16
N LYS A 171 17.17 -36.08 -3.12
CA LYS A 171 17.69 -37.44 -2.90
C LYS A 171 17.68 -37.89 -1.44
N SER A 172 16.60 -37.55 -0.72
CA SER A 172 16.36 -38.04 0.64
C SER A 172 14.92 -38.51 0.90
N ILE A 173 14.06 -38.60 -0.13
CA ILE A 173 12.68 -39.13 0.01
C ILE A 173 12.58 -40.53 -0.63
N SER A 174 13.59 -41.37 -0.39
CA SER A 174 13.49 -42.81 -0.64
C SER A 174 14.29 -43.56 0.42
N CYS A 175 13.75 -43.63 1.64
CA CYS A 175 14.03 -44.65 2.66
C CYS A 175 13.36 -44.25 3.98
N ALA A 176 12.09 -44.60 4.13
CA ALA A 176 11.43 -44.79 5.43
C ALA A 176 10.09 -45.51 5.21
N ALA A 177 10.15 -46.69 4.57
CA ALA A 177 9.11 -47.70 4.70
C ALA A 177 9.58 -48.70 5.76
N GLU A 178 9.57 -48.28 7.02
CA GLU A 178 9.63 -49.21 8.15
C GLU A 178 8.32 -49.12 8.92
N LYS A 179 7.63 -50.27 8.92
CA LYS A 179 6.36 -50.55 9.60
C LYS A 179 6.49 -50.29 11.10
N PRO A 180 5.53 -49.61 11.74
CA PRO A 180 5.11 -49.99 13.08
C PRO A 180 4.28 -51.28 12.94
N LYS A 181 4.73 -52.34 13.61
CA LYS A 181 3.89 -53.49 13.92
C LYS A 181 2.85 -53.06 14.97
N GLU A 182 1.65 -53.62 14.81
CA GLU A 182 0.51 -53.60 15.75
C GLU A 182 -0.40 -52.36 15.74
N ALA A 183 -1.21 -52.28 14.69
CA ALA A 183 -2.64 -51.92 14.79
C ALA A 183 -3.37 -52.72 13.69
N SER A 184 -3.85 -53.91 14.04
CA SER A 184 -4.66 -54.77 13.16
C SER A 184 -6.10 -54.26 13.09
N ASP A 185 -6.65 -54.29 11.88
CA ASP A 185 -8.09 -54.23 11.53
C ASP A 185 -8.76 -52.86 11.30
N TYR A 186 -8.14 -51.99 10.49
CA TYR A 186 -8.84 -50.89 9.79
C TYR A 186 -8.41 -50.78 8.30
N ASN A 187 -8.47 -51.88 7.56
CA ASN A 187 -8.11 -51.93 6.12
C ASN A 187 -9.30 -51.81 5.15
N SER A 188 -10.41 -51.19 5.57
CA SER A 188 -11.49 -50.81 4.65
C SER A 188 -11.88 -49.35 4.92
N LEU A 189 -12.00 -48.57 3.85
CA LEU A 189 -12.46 -47.16 3.78
C LEU A 189 -11.37 -46.09 3.62
N PHE A 190 -10.37 -46.32 2.76
CA PHE A 190 -9.68 -45.20 2.12
C PHE A 190 -10.30 -45.00 0.75
N THR A 191 -10.97 -43.86 0.55
CA THR A 191 -11.46 -43.46 -0.77
C THR A 191 -10.23 -43.25 -1.67
N PRO A 192 -10.17 -43.81 -2.89
CA PRO A 192 -9.04 -43.58 -3.78
C PRO A 192 -8.80 -42.08 -4.00
N GLY A 193 -7.54 -41.65 -3.88
CA GLY A 193 -7.16 -40.24 -4.02
C GLY A 193 -7.27 -39.40 -2.74
N ASN A 194 -7.96 -39.88 -1.70
CA ASN A 194 -8.03 -39.18 -0.43
C ASN A 194 -6.72 -39.26 0.37
N THR A 195 -6.51 -38.23 1.18
CA THR A 195 -5.50 -38.27 2.25
C THR A 195 -6.23 -38.64 3.53
N ALA A 196 -5.51 -39.10 4.56
CA ALA A 196 -6.12 -39.38 5.86
C ALA A 196 -6.89 -38.19 6.45
N LEU A 197 -6.52 -36.95 6.07
CA LEU A 197 -7.26 -35.76 6.47
C LEU A 197 -8.55 -35.57 5.66
N HIS A 198 -8.59 -35.95 4.38
CA HIS A 198 -9.85 -35.98 3.61
C HIS A 198 -10.83 -36.98 4.21
N ASP A 199 -10.40 -38.22 4.48
CA ASP A 199 -11.27 -39.24 5.06
C ASP A 199 -11.78 -38.83 6.44
N LEU A 200 -10.95 -38.10 7.22
CA LEU A 200 -11.38 -37.53 8.49
C LEU A 200 -12.48 -36.48 8.29
N MET A 201 -12.35 -35.60 7.30
CA MET A 201 -13.34 -34.54 7.03
C MET A 201 -14.64 -35.06 6.42
N GLU A 202 -14.59 -36.14 5.63
CA GLU A 202 -15.78 -36.83 5.12
C GLU A 202 -16.55 -37.56 6.24
N SER A 203 -15.85 -37.97 7.30
CA SER A 203 -16.47 -38.48 8.51
C SER A 203 -17.02 -37.34 9.38
N VAL A 204 -17.89 -37.66 10.35
CA VAL A 204 -18.35 -36.66 11.33
C VAL A 204 -17.16 -36.23 12.18
N CYS A 205 -16.51 -35.13 11.79
CA CYS A 205 -15.33 -34.58 12.46
C CYS A 205 -15.73 -33.46 13.42
N SER A 206 -15.26 -33.55 14.67
CA SER A 206 -15.27 -32.42 15.60
C SER A 206 -13.90 -31.74 15.64
N ASP A 207 -13.86 -30.54 16.20
CA ASP A 207 -12.63 -29.79 16.49
C ASP A 207 -11.66 -30.60 17.36
N THR A 208 -12.15 -31.25 18.42
CA THR A 208 -11.31 -32.07 19.32
C THR A 208 -10.65 -33.25 18.59
N VAL A 209 -11.38 -33.88 17.66
CA VAL A 209 -10.86 -35.00 16.87
C VAL A 209 -9.80 -34.51 15.87
N LEU A 210 -10.05 -33.37 15.23
CA LEU A 210 -9.09 -32.75 14.32
C LEU A 210 -7.81 -32.32 15.02
N GLU A 211 -7.89 -31.70 16.20
CA GLU A 211 -6.72 -31.36 17.03
C GLU A 211 -5.88 -32.60 17.34
N ALA A 212 -6.51 -33.67 17.85
CA ALA A 212 -5.82 -34.92 18.15
C ALA A 212 -5.15 -35.53 16.91
N PHE A 213 -5.80 -35.45 15.74
CA PHE A 213 -5.22 -35.89 14.49
C PHE A 213 -3.98 -35.06 14.11
N ILE A 214 -4.06 -33.73 14.18
CA ILE A 214 -2.96 -32.82 13.87
C ILE A 214 -1.76 -33.09 14.78
N ASP A 215 -2.00 -33.30 16.08
CA ASP A 215 -0.98 -33.65 17.06
C ASP A 215 -0.34 -35.00 16.74
N GLN A 216 -1.14 -36.01 16.37
CA GLN A 216 -0.66 -37.34 16.04
C GLN A 216 0.22 -37.37 14.79
N VAL A 217 -0.19 -36.69 13.72
CA VAL A 217 0.55 -36.72 12.43
C VAL A 217 1.64 -35.67 12.34
N GLY A 218 1.61 -34.68 13.23
CA GLY A 218 2.46 -33.50 13.23
C GLY A 218 1.99 -32.42 12.25
N ARG A 219 2.05 -31.16 12.70
CA ARG A 219 1.52 -29.99 11.98
C ARG A 219 2.03 -29.85 10.54
N ALA A 220 3.32 -30.11 10.28
CA ALA A 220 3.88 -30.02 8.94
C ALA A 220 3.26 -31.03 7.96
N LYS A 221 3.03 -32.27 8.41
CA LYS A 221 2.40 -33.32 7.60
C LYS A 221 0.92 -33.05 7.42
N ALA A 222 0.24 -32.59 8.47
CA ALA A 222 -1.15 -32.14 8.40
C ALA A 222 -1.32 -30.99 7.38
N ALA A 223 -0.39 -30.03 7.34
CA ALA A 223 -0.41 -28.94 6.36
C ALA A 223 -0.23 -29.41 4.92
N VAL A 224 0.64 -30.40 4.67
CA VAL A 224 0.76 -31.01 3.33
C VAL A 224 -0.57 -31.69 2.95
N MET A 225 -1.17 -32.43 3.87
CA MET A 225 -2.47 -33.09 3.64
C MET A 225 -3.59 -32.08 3.37
N ALA A 226 -3.64 -30.99 4.15
CA ALA A 226 -4.63 -29.91 4.03
C ALA A 226 -4.56 -29.16 2.68
N LYS A 227 -3.41 -29.20 1.99
CA LYS A 227 -3.18 -28.57 0.68
C LYS A 227 -3.22 -29.55 -0.49
N THR A 228 -3.31 -30.85 -0.21
CA THR A 228 -3.34 -31.87 -1.25
C THR A 228 -4.78 -31.99 -1.74
N LEU A 229 -4.98 -31.96 -3.06
CA LEU A 229 -6.28 -32.22 -3.66
C LEU A 229 -6.54 -33.73 -3.73
N ASN A 230 -7.77 -34.16 -3.48
CA ASN A 230 -8.19 -35.52 -3.82
C ASN A 230 -8.44 -35.69 -5.34
N ASP A 231 -8.88 -36.88 -5.75
CA ASP A 231 -9.17 -37.18 -7.16
C ASP A 231 -10.32 -36.32 -7.72
N GLU A 232 -11.22 -35.83 -6.86
CA GLU A 232 -12.34 -34.93 -7.19
C GLU A 232 -11.93 -33.44 -7.21
N LYS A 233 -10.66 -33.12 -6.99
CA LYS A 233 -10.11 -31.74 -6.92
C LYS A 233 -10.60 -30.92 -5.72
N GLU A 234 -10.98 -31.59 -4.66
CA GLU A 234 -11.38 -30.99 -3.38
C GLU A 234 -10.21 -31.05 -2.39
N LEU A 235 -10.12 -30.04 -1.52
CA LEU A 235 -9.26 -30.04 -0.33
C LEU A 235 -10.02 -30.63 0.86
N PRO A 236 -9.35 -31.02 1.96
CA PRO A 236 -10.05 -31.45 3.16
C PRO A 236 -11.01 -30.38 3.73
N ILE A 237 -10.67 -29.09 3.60
CA ILE A 237 -11.55 -28.00 4.02
C ILE A 237 -12.84 -27.90 3.19
N ASP A 238 -12.80 -28.35 1.93
CA ASP A 238 -13.97 -28.37 1.05
C ASP A 238 -14.96 -29.48 1.47
N LEU A 239 -14.47 -30.48 2.22
CA LEU A 239 -15.23 -31.65 2.69
C LEU A 239 -15.82 -31.47 4.09
N VAL A 240 -15.53 -30.37 4.79
CA VAL A 240 -16.04 -30.11 6.15
C VAL A 240 -17.56 -30.20 6.14
N GLY A 241 -18.05 -31.22 6.86
CA GLY A 241 -19.36 -31.81 6.66
C GLY A 241 -20.50 -30.81 6.54
N LYS A 242 -21.29 -30.97 5.49
CA LYS A 242 -22.58 -30.27 5.29
C LYS A 242 -23.58 -30.54 6.43
N ASP A 243 -23.34 -31.60 7.21
CA ASP A 243 -24.19 -32.06 8.31
C ASP A 243 -23.79 -31.50 9.68
N LEU A 244 -22.67 -30.77 9.78
CA LEU A 244 -22.27 -30.06 10.99
C LEU A 244 -23.11 -28.79 11.18
N SER A 245 -23.33 -28.39 12.44
CA SER A 245 -23.88 -27.06 12.71
C SER A 245 -22.88 -25.98 12.28
N PHE A 246 -23.38 -24.77 12.00
CA PHE A 246 -22.52 -23.64 11.60
C PHE A 246 -21.40 -23.35 12.64
N GLU A 247 -21.72 -23.47 13.93
CA GLU A 247 -20.74 -23.25 15.00
C GLU A 247 -19.63 -24.33 15.01
N GLU A 248 -19.97 -25.59 14.73
CA GLU A 248 -18.99 -26.67 14.64
C GLU A 248 -18.13 -26.56 13.38
N GLN A 249 -18.73 -26.16 12.26
CA GLN A 249 -17.99 -25.86 11.02
C GLN A 249 -16.97 -24.76 11.25
N ASP A 250 -17.33 -23.68 11.94
CA ASP A 250 -16.42 -22.58 12.24
C ASP A 250 -15.23 -23.03 13.08
N LYS A 251 -15.44 -23.89 14.10
CA LYS A 251 -14.36 -24.44 14.94
C LYS A 251 -13.42 -25.36 14.15
N VAL A 252 -13.97 -26.25 13.33
CA VAL A 252 -13.17 -27.13 12.46
C VAL A 252 -12.38 -26.31 11.42
N ASN A 253 -13.03 -25.32 10.80
CA ASN A 253 -12.39 -24.43 9.84
C ASN A 253 -11.28 -23.60 10.49
N ALA A 254 -11.46 -23.13 11.73
CA ALA A 254 -10.43 -22.39 12.45
C ALA A 254 -9.14 -23.21 12.64
N LEU A 255 -9.24 -24.54 12.75
CA LEU A 255 -8.10 -25.45 12.87
C LEU A 255 -7.50 -25.82 11.50
N LEU A 256 -8.33 -25.99 10.47
CA LEU A 256 -7.87 -26.33 9.11
C LEU A 256 -7.26 -25.14 8.37
N LEU A 257 -7.85 -23.94 8.48
CA LEU A 257 -7.44 -22.78 7.70
C LEU A 257 -5.93 -22.55 7.85
N PRO A 258 -5.33 -22.49 9.05
CA PRO A 258 -3.89 -22.31 9.22
C PRO A 258 -3.01 -23.38 8.56
N LEU A 259 -3.55 -24.59 8.36
CA LEU A 259 -2.85 -25.68 7.67
C LEU A 259 -2.93 -25.55 6.14
N THR A 260 -4.04 -25.02 5.63
CA THR A 260 -4.25 -24.73 4.20
C THR A 260 -3.47 -23.50 3.75
N LEU A 261 -3.22 -22.55 4.66
CA LEU A 261 -2.48 -21.35 4.34
C LEU A 261 -1.06 -21.69 3.90
N PRO A 262 -0.50 -21.01 2.88
CA PRO A 262 0.86 -21.24 2.40
C PRO A 262 1.83 -21.33 3.58
N SER A 263 2.61 -22.40 3.65
CA SER A 263 3.62 -22.56 4.69
C SER A 263 4.69 -21.52 4.40
N GLY A 264 4.60 -20.38 5.06
CA GLY A 264 5.45 -19.23 4.74
C GLY A 264 4.79 -17.87 4.88
N PHE A 265 3.82 -17.70 5.80
CA PHE A 265 3.56 -16.33 6.25
C PHE A 265 4.86 -15.78 6.79
N LYS A 266 5.32 -14.74 6.12
CA LYS A 266 6.49 -14.01 6.58
C LYS A 266 6.10 -13.33 7.89
N PRO A 267 6.94 -13.41 8.92
CA PRO A 267 6.67 -12.73 10.16
C PRO A 267 6.39 -11.23 9.94
N LEU A 268 5.63 -10.59 10.80
CA LEU A 268 5.39 -9.13 10.75
C LEU A 268 6.70 -8.33 10.79
N SER A 269 7.77 -8.93 11.34
CA SER A 269 9.10 -8.34 11.38
C SER A 269 9.90 -8.46 10.08
N GLU A 270 9.52 -9.35 9.16
CA GLU A 270 10.25 -9.58 7.91
C GLU A 270 9.72 -8.68 6.79
N LYS A 271 10.56 -8.00 6.04
CA LYS A 271 10.11 -7.22 4.86
C LYS A 271 9.89 -8.09 3.64
N LEU A 272 9.01 -7.63 2.76
CA LEU A 272 8.88 -8.13 1.40
C LEU A 272 9.92 -7.48 0.50
N TYR A 273 10.49 -8.26 -0.41
CA TYR A 273 11.36 -7.79 -1.48
C TYR A 273 10.60 -7.94 -2.79
N PHE A 274 10.64 -6.90 -3.61
CA PHE A 274 9.84 -6.86 -4.83
C PHE A 274 10.37 -7.84 -5.89
N GLU A 275 11.68 -8.03 -5.94
CA GLU A 275 12.35 -8.96 -6.84
C GLU A 275 11.90 -10.41 -6.60
N ASP A 276 11.70 -10.78 -5.32
CA ASP A 276 11.16 -12.09 -4.96
C ASP A 276 9.73 -12.27 -5.50
N ILE A 277 8.90 -11.23 -5.38
CA ILE A 277 7.51 -11.25 -5.85
C ILE A 277 7.45 -11.39 -7.39
N LEU A 278 8.28 -10.64 -8.12
CA LEU A 278 8.37 -10.75 -9.57
C LEU A 278 8.84 -12.14 -10.02
N ALA A 279 9.86 -12.69 -9.33
CA ALA A 279 10.38 -14.02 -9.62
C ALA A 279 9.33 -15.12 -9.40
N VAL A 280 8.54 -15.02 -8.32
CA VAL A 280 7.48 -15.98 -7.99
C VAL A 280 6.39 -16.01 -9.07
N TYR A 281 5.93 -14.85 -9.54
CA TYR A 281 4.82 -14.77 -10.48
C TYR A 281 5.25 -14.68 -11.96
N GLN A 282 6.55 -14.66 -12.24
CA GLN A 282 7.12 -14.55 -13.59
C GLN A 282 6.55 -13.34 -14.36
N VAL A 283 6.32 -12.24 -13.65
CA VAL A 283 5.73 -11.03 -14.21
C VAL A 283 6.83 -10.20 -14.87
N PRO A 284 6.67 -9.77 -16.14
CA PRO A 284 7.63 -8.86 -16.76
C PRO A 284 7.75 -7.58 -15.93
N GLU A 285 8.99 -7.20 -15.59
CA GLU A 285 9.30 -5.98 -14.84
C GLU A 285 8.61 -4.76 -15.45
N GLN A 286 8.44 -4.76 -16.78
CA GLN A 286 7.83 -3.71 -17.58
C GLN A 286 6.31 -3.79 -17.77
N SER A 287 5.59 -4.52 -16.91
CA SER A 287 4.13 -4.64 -17.02
C SER A 287 3.38 -3.74 -16.02
N PRO A 288 2.12 -3.35 -16.32
CA PRO A 288 1.26 -2.71 -15.33
C PRO A 288 1.01 -3.54 -14.07
N LEU A 289 1.03 -4.87 -14.22
CA LEU A 289 0.96 -5.77 -13.08
C LEU A 289 2.18 -5.63 -12.17
N ALA A 290 3.39 -5.50 -12.71
CA ALA A 290 4.62 -5.27 -11.92
C ALA A 290 4.54 -3.98 -11.10
N VAL A 291 4.00 -2.91 -11.67
CA VAL A 291 3.74 -1.64 -10.97
C VAL A 291 2.83 -1.86 -9.75
N ASN A 292 1.70 -2.52 -9.95
CA ASN A 292 0.74 -2.73 -8.88
C ASN A 292 1.28 -3.70 -7.80
N LEU A 293 2.12 -4.67 -8.19
CA LEU A 293 2.83 -5.56 -7.26
C LEU A 293 3.85 -4.77 -6.42
N TYR A 294 4.63 -3.88 -7.03
CA TYR A 294 5.57 -3.00 -6.32
C TYR A 294 4.84 -2.14 -5.27
N LEU A 295 3.74 -1.49 -5.68
CA LEU A 295 2.92 -0.69 -4.79
C LEU A 295 2.35 -1.50 -3.62
N GLY A 296 1.93 -2.75 -3.88
CA GLY A 296 1.52 -3.66 -2.83
C GLY A 296 2.64 -3.99 -1.85
N VAL A 297 3.85 -4.28 -2.35
CA VAL A 297 5.04 -4.57 -1.53
C VAL A 297 5.37 -3.39 -0.62
N GLU A 298 5.40 -2.18 -1.16
CA GLU A 298 5.65 -0.96 -0.39
C GLU A 298 4.58 -0.73 0.70
N ALA A 299 3.31 -0.97 0.37
CA ALA A 299 2.21 -0.83 1.34
C ALA A 299 2.31 -1.87 2.47
N VAL A 300 2.61 -3.14 2.16
CA VAL A 300 2.83 -4.18 3.19
C VAL A 300 4.04 -3.81 4.06
N ASN A 301 5.15 -3.39 3.46
CA ASN A 301 6.34 -3.00 4.21
C ASN A 301 6.07 -1.79 5.11
N TYR A 302 5.28 -0.82 4.64
CA TYR A 302 4.84 0.31 5.45
C TYR A 302 4.02 -0.17 6.66
N VAL A 303 3.09 -1.12 6.47
CA VAL A 303 2.34 -1.70 7.60
C VAL A 303 3.29 -2.39 8.58
N ARG A 304 4.21 -3.22 8.10
CA ARG A 304 5.19 -3.95 8.93
C ARG A 304 6.14 -3.03 9.67
N ASP A 305 6.44 -1.85 9.13
CA ASP A 305 7.24 -0.83 9.80
C ASP A 305 6.51 -0.21 11.00
N HIS A 306 5.18 -0.17 11.01
CA HIS A 306 4.39 0.52 12.04
C HIS A 306 3.58 -0.41 12.95
N VAL A 307 2.98 -1.47 12.43
CA VAL A 307 2.15 -2.41 13.21
C VAL A 307 3.01 -3.61 13.61
N LYS A 308 3.19 -3.80 14.92
CA LYS A 308 4.07 -4.82 15.51
C LYS A 308 3.31 -5.94 16.20
N LYS A 309 2.06 -5.70 16.59
CA LYS A 309 1.24 -6.66 17.33
C LYS A 309 -0.10 -6.88 16.64
N SER A 310 -0.58 -8.12 16.74
CA SER A 310 -1.88 -8.55 16.24
C SER A 310 -2.39 -9.65 17.15
N SER A 311 -3.70 -9.75 17.39
CA SER A 311 -4.27 -10.92 18.08
C SER A 311 -4.59 -12.05 17.12
N SER A 312 -4.75 -11.74 15.83
CA SER A 312 -5.17 -12.73 14.82
C SER A 312 -4.03 -13.23 13.92
N HIS A 313 -2.90 -12.51 13.83
CA HIS A 313 -1.82 -12.90 12.92
C HIS A 313 -1.19 -14.25 13.29
N PRO A 314 -0.75 -15.09 12.33
CA PRO A 314 -0.15 -16.39 12.64
C PRO A 314 1.10 -16.36 13.52
N ASP A 315 1.86 -15.26 13.53
CA ASP A 315 2.98 -15.07 14.48
C ASP A 315 2.49 -15.04 15.94
N SER A 316 1.26 -14.58 16.15
CA SER A 316 0.62 -14.48 17.45
C SER A 316 0.27 -15.83 18.04
N ASN A 317 0.26 -16.91 17.24
CA ASN A 317 0.07 -18.28 17.72
C ASN A 317 1.16 -18.74 18.71
N SER A 318 2.26 -17.99 18.83
CA SER A 318 3.32 -18.23 19.81
C SER A 318 3.12 -17.47 21.13
N LEU A 319 2.12 -16.59 21.21
CA LEU A 319 1.82 -15.79 22.39
C LEU A 319 1.01 -16.61 23.41
N SER A 320 1.09 -16.22 24.68
CA SER A 320 0.19 -16.77 25.70
C SER A 320 -1.23 -16.24 25.49
N ILE A 321 -2.23 -17.03 25.91
CA ILE A 321 -3.66 -16.65 25.90
C ILE A 321 -3.87 -15.27 26.56
N ASP A 322 -3.18 -15.01 27.68
CA ASP A 322 -3.28 -13.73 28.38
C ASP A 322 -2.73 -12.56 27.55
N THR A 323 -1.64 -12.80 26.79
CA THR A 323 -1.04 -11.79 25.91
C THR A 323 -1.93 -11.50 24.71
N GLU A 324 -2.48 -12.55 24.08
CA GLU A 324 -3.42 -12.43 22.96
C GLU A 324 -4.68 -11.68 23.39
N SER A 325 -5.26 -12.05 24.54
CA SER A 325 -6.43 -11.36 25.11
C SER A 325 -6.14 -9.89 25.39
N GLY A 326 -4.95 -9.57 25.93
CA GLY A 326 -4.52 -8.19 26.16
C GLY A 326 -4.41 -7.37 24.87
N ILE A 327 -3.91 -7.97 23.78
CA ILE A 327 -3.86 -7.33 22.45
C ILE A 327 -5.28 -7.12 21.91
N GLU A 328 -6.18 -8.09 22.06
CA GLU A 328 -7.56 -7.95 21.59
C GLU A 328 -8.33 -6.86 22.36
N GLU A 329 -8.13 -6.77 23.69
CA GLU A 329 -8.66 -5.68 24.51
C GLU A 329 -8.14 -4.31 24.07
N GLU A 330 -6.84 -4.22 23.75
CA GLU A 330 -6.21 -3.01 23.22
C GLU A 330 -6.85 -2.62 21.88
N ILE A 331 -6.95 -3.54 20.91
CA ILE A 331 -7.62 -3.30 19.62
C ILE A 331 -9.07 -2.84 19.83
N THR A 332 -9.79 -3.46 20.77
CA THR A 332 -11.18 -3.08 21.08
C THR A 332 -11.27 -1.67 21.67
N ALA A 333 -10.34 -1.30 22.55
CA ALA A 333 -10.25 0.05 23.10
C ALA A 333 -9.95 1.08 22.01
N LEU A 334 -9.03 0.77 21.09
CA LEU A 334 -8.69 1.61 19.94
C LEU A 334 -9.88 1.86 19.03
N ARG A 335 -10.61 0.80 18.66
CA ARG A 335 -11.85 0.90 17.88
C ARG A 335 -12.88 1.79 18.56
N LYS A 336 -13.00 1.72 19.89
CA LYS A 336 -13.91 2.55 20.67
C LYS A 336 -13.49 4.02 20.69
N GLU A 337 -12.19 4.29 20.82
CA GLU A 337 -11.62 5.65 20.75
C GLU A 337 -11.79 6.25 19.36
N SER A 338 -11.43 5.51 18.30
CA SER A 338 -11.65 5.89 16.92
C SER A 338 -13.12 6.25 16.69
N THR A 339 -14.04 5.35 17.09
CA THR A 339 -15.48 5.58 17.02
C THR A 339 -15.89 6.88 17.71
N LYS A 340 -15.39 7.15 18.92
CA LYS A 340 -15.69 8.39 19.66
C LYS A 340 -15.20 9.63 18.91
N THR A 341 -14.03 9.56 18.28
CA THR A 341 -13.43 10.65 17.50
C THR A 341 -14.18 10.87 16.19
N ILE A 342 -14.46 9.79 15.45
CA ILE A 342 -15.25 9.74 14.22
C ILE A 342 -16.60 10.40 14.46
N PHE A 343 -17.38 9.94 15.45
CA PHE A 343 -18.73 10.43 15.69
C PHE A 343 -18.80 11.70 16.55
N SER A 344 -17.66 12.37 16.76
CA SER A 344 -17.63 13.66 17.46
C SER A 344 -18.39 14.74 16.66
N PRO A 345 -18.94 15.78 17.32
CA PRO A 345 -19.65 16.87 16.64
C PRO A 345 -18.81 17.55 15.54
N ALA A 346 -17.48 17.57 15.66
CA ALA A 346 -16.56 18.16 14.70
C ALA A 346 -16.55 17.43 13.34
N ASN A 347 -16.76 16.12 13.34
CA ASN A 347 -16.67 15.27 12.15
C ASN A 347 -18.04 14.92 11.55
N ARG A 348 -19.13 15.20 12.27
CA ARG A 348 -20.50 14.87 11.87
C ARG A 348 -20.91 15.41 10.49
N ASN A 349 -20.46 16.61 10.14
CA ASN A 349 -20.77 17.22 8.83
C ASN A 349 -20.04 16.56 7.66
N GLN A 350 -18.93 15.85 7.92
CA GLN A 350 -18.16 15.12 6.90
C GLN A 350 -18.75 13.72 6.68
N LEU A 351 -19.16 13.07 7.77
CA LEU A 351 -19.65 11.70 7.75
C LEU A 351 -20.99 11.53 7.02
N PHE A 352 -21.83 12.56 7.00
CA PHE A 352 -23.22 12.45 6.54
C PHE A 352 -23.57 13.48 5.46
N LYS A 353 -24.13 12.99 4.34
CA LYS A 353 -24.69 13.83 3.26
C LYS A 353 -25.97 14.51 3.78
N SER A 354 -25.85 15.76 4.24
CA SER A 354 -26.89 16.78 4.51
C SER A 354 -27.31 17.09 5.96
N LYS A 355 -27.58 18.39 6.17
CA LYS A 355 -28.15 19.03 7.36
C LYS A 355 -29.63 18.65 7.58
N THR A 356 -29.99 17.37 7.59
CA THR A 356 -31.36 17.01 7.98
C THR A 356 -31.56 17.41 9.44
N LYS A 357 -32.42 18.41 9.66
CA LYS A 357 -32.86 18.88 10.98
C LYS A 357 -33.22 17.67 11.83
N HIS A 358 -32.50 17.52 12.94
CA HIS A 358 -32.68 16.57 14.05
C HIS A 358 -33.39 15.25 13.71
N PRO A 359 -32.69 14.10 13.69
CA PRO A 359 -33.39 12.83 13.73
C PRO A 359 -34.14 12.72 15.07
N ALA A 360 -35.43 12.40 14.99
CA ALA A 360 -36.18 11.94 16.15
C ALA A 360 -35.43 10.74 16.79
N PRO A 361 -35.48 10.58 18.13
CA PRO A 361 -34.84 9.44 18.78
C PRO A 361 -35.47 8.15 18.25
N GLY A 362 -34.71 7.36 17.47
CA GLY A 362 -35.15 6.03 17.01
C GLY A 362 -34.83 5.61 15.57
N PHE A 363 -34.32 6.47 14.69
CA PHE A 363 -33.92 6.07 13.32
C PHE A 363 -32.39 6.03 13.18
N ARG A 364 -31.75 4.86 13.10
CA ARG A 364 -31.74 3.85 12.02
C ARG A 364 -31.38 4.47 10.66
N LYS A 365 -30.17 4.12 10.20
CA LYS A 365 -29.69 4.19 8.83
C LYS A 365 -29.34 5.59 8.27
N GLN A 366 -28.29 6.24 8.78
CA GLN A 366 -27.59 7.31 8.04
C GLN A 366 -26.43 6.75 7.19
N LYS A 367 -26.60 6.76 5.86
CA LYS A 367 -25.57 6.31 4.91
C LYS A 367 -24.36 7.23 4.99
N LEU A 368 -23.20 6.66 5.32
CA LEU A 368 -21.93 7.37 5.33
C LEU A 368 -21.59 7.88 3.93
N THR A 369 -20.98 9.06 3.88
CA THR A 369 -20.37 9.58 2.65
C THR A 369 -19.08 8.83 2.35
N LYS A 370 -18.57 8.91 1.11
CA LYS A 370 -17.27 8.34 0.73
C LYS A 370 -16.17 8.95 1.61
N GLU A 371 -16.21 10.27 1.76
CA GLU A 371 -15.30 11.05 2.60
C GLU A 371 -15.38 10.61 4.06
N GLY A 372 -16.57 10.20 4.52
CA GLY A 372 -16.79 9.63 5.84
C GLY A 372 -16.09 8.28 6.03
N TYR A 373 -16.19 7.37 5.05
CA TYR A 373 -15.47 6.09 5.09
C TYR A 373 -13.96 6.25 5.03
N ASP A 374 -13.49 7.16 4.17
CA ASP A 374 -12.07 7.46 4.06
C ASP A 374 -11.55 8.07 5.36
N LEU A 375 -12.33 8.95 6.02
CA LEU A 375 -11.99 9.49 7.33
C LEU A 375 -11.94 8.41 8.43
N ILE A 376 -12.89 7.47 8.43
CA ILE A 376 -12.88 6.34 9.38
C ILE A 376 -11.61 5.52 9.20
N THR A 377 -11.36 5.09 7.96
CA THR A 377 -10.17 4.30 7.62
C THR A 377 -8.88 5.03 7.99
N TYR A 378 -8.83 6.34 7.74
CA TYR A 378 -7.70 7.19 8.08
C TYR A 378 -7.45 7.26 9.60
N LEU A 379 -8.51 7.45 10.39
CA LEU A 379 -8.39 7.52 11.85
C LEU A 379 -8.01 6.17 12.46
N ASP A 380 -8.60 5.07 11.96
CA ASP A 380 -8.23 3.72 12.37
C ASP A 380 -6.76 3.42 12.04
N ALA A 381 -6.27 3.86 10.87
CA ALA A 381 -4.87 3.76 10.51
C ALA A 381 -3.94 4.57 11.43
N GLU A 382 -4.26 5.83 11.71
CA GLU A 382 -3.46 6.66 12.62
C GLU A 382 -3.34 6.05 14.01
N ILE A 383 -4.47 5.60 14.57
CA ILE A 383 -4.50 4.99 15.90
C ILE A 383 -3.70 3.68 15.93
N SER A 384 -3.79 2.87 14.86
CA SER A 384 -3.04 1.62 14.74
C SER A 384 -1.54 1.87 14.59
N ILE A 385 -1.14 2.94 13.89
CA ILE A 385 0.26 3.38 13.79
C ILE A 385 0.76 3.86 15.15
N GLU A 386 -0.02 4.69 15.85
CA GLU A 386 0.37 5.26 17.15
C GLU A 386 0.53 4.21 18.25
N THR A 387 -0.26 3.14 18.20
CA THR A 387 -0.23 2.04 19.18
C THR A 387 0.58 0.84 18.73
N GLU A 388 0.97 0.79 17.46
CA GLU A 388 1.65 -0.35 16.84
C GLU A 388 0.84 -1.66 16.88
N VAL A 389 -0.49 -1.57 17.00
CA VAL A 389 -1.39 -2.73 17.11
C VAL A 389 -2.44 -2.74 16.00
N GLY A 390 -2.72 -3.91 15.43
CA GLY A 390 -3.80 -4.07 14.47
C GLY A 390 -4.13 -5.53 14.11
N ASN A 391 -5.34 -5.77 13.61
CA ASN A 391 -5.72 -7.01 12.92
C ASN A 391 -5.87 -6.75 11.42
N CYS A 392 -6.43 -7.69 10.67
CA CYS A 392 -6.54 -7.59 9.21
C CYS A 392 -7.20 -6.28 8.72
N TYR A 393 -8.21 -5.79 9.42
CA TYR A 393 -8.84 -4.50 9.11
C TYR A 393 -7.91 -3.32 9.34
N GLU A 394 -7.34 -3.19 10.54
CA GLU A 394 -6.45 -2.09 10.92
C GLU A 394 -5.19 -2.06 10.04
N MET A 395 -4.58 -3.23 9.81
CA MET A 395 -3.42 -3.35 8.92
C MET A 395 -3.76 -2.93 7.49
N SER A 396 -4.92 -3.32 6.98
CA SER A 396 -5.37 -2.89 5.66
C SER A 396 -5.71 -1.39 5.61
N ALA A 397 -6.23 -0.83 6.70
CA ALA A 397 -6.43 0.61 6.84
C ALA A 397 -5.10 1.36 6.79
N VAL A 398 -4.05 0.87 7.48
CA VAL A 398 -2.69 1.42 7.44
C VAL A 398 -2.08 1.32 6.03
N ALA A 399 -2.28 0.20 5.33
CA ALA A 399 -1.86 0.06 3.93
C ALA A 399 -2.60 1.06 3.01
N LYS A 400 -3.92 1.26 3.19
CA LYS A 400 -4.65 2.28 2.42
C LYS A 400 -4.19 3.71 2.79
N TYR A 401 -3.88 3.97 4.05
CA TYR A 401 -3.36 5.23 4.55
C TYR A 401 -2.01 5.60 3.94
N PHE A 402 -1.12 4.63 3.74
CA PHE A 402 0.13 4.82 2.99
C PHE A 402 -0.14 5.44 1.62
N PHE A 403 -1.14 4.93 0.88
CA PHE A 403 -1.49 5.49 -0.42
C PHE A 403 -2.02 6.92 -0.35
N TYR A 404 -2.82 7.26 0.67
CA TYR A 404 -3.25 8.64 0.89
C TYR A 404 -2.09 9.58 1.19
N LYS A 405 -1.16 9.17 2.06
CA LYS A 405 -0.02 10.01 2.44
C LYS A 405 0.97 10.22 1.30
N VAL A 406 1.27 9.16 0.56
CA VAL A 406 2.34 9.20 -0.46
C VAL A 406 1.81 9.69 -1.81
N TYR A 407 0.57 9.34 -2.17
CA TYR A 407 0.06 9.56 -3.53
C TYR A 407 -1.21 10.43 -3.62
N GLN A 408 -1.66 11.02 -2.50
CA GLN A 408 -2.79 11.98 -2.38
C GLN A 408 -4.01 11.64 -3.25
N GLU A 409 -4.06 12.13 -4.49
CA GLU A 409 -5.17 11.95 -5.43
C GLU A 409 -5.35 10.51 -5.93
N LYS A 410 -4.28 9.69 -5.94
CA LYS A 410 -4.29 8.32 -6.51
C LYS A 410 -4.76 7.23 -5.54
N ALA A 411 -4.96 7.55 -4.26
CA ALA A 411 -5.50 6.62 -3.25
C ALA A 411 -6.92 6.12 -3.59
N GLN A 412 -7.60 6.74 -4.56
CA GLN A 412 -8.93 6.35 -5.02
C GLN A 412 -8.96 5.03 -5.81
N LEU A 413 -7.83 4.59 -6.38
CA LEU A 413 -7.69 3.31 -7.08
C LEU A 413 -7.46 2.13 -6.13
N VAL A 414 -7.38 2.42 -4.83
CA VAL A 414 -7.08 1.46 -3.79
C VAL A 414 -8.36 1.17 -3.00
N LYS A 415 -8.88 -0.05 -3.14
CA LYS A 415 -10.13 -0.47 -2.52
C LYS A 415 -9.83 -1.36 -1.31
N LEU A 416 -10.55 -1.18 -0.20
CA LEU A 416 -10.63 -2.20 0.84
C LEU A 416 -11.70 -3.21 0.45
N VAL A 417 -11.38 -4.48 0.57
CA VAL A 417 -12.30 -5.58 0.24
C VAL A 417 -12.39 -6.51 1.44
N ASN A 418 -13.63 -6.85 1.80
CA ASN A 418 -13.91 -7.86 2.79
C ASN A 418 -14.21 -9.16 2.07
N PHE A 419 -13.41 -10.17 2.35
CA PHE A 419 -13.69 -11.53 1.96
C PHE A 419 -13.92 -12.35 3.22
N SER A 420 -15.19 -12.61 3.53
CA SER A 420 -15.57 -13.53 4.61
C SER A 420 -14.98 -13.19 5.99
N GLY A 421 -14.96 -11.92 6.36
CA GLY A 421 -14.41 -11.45 7.63
C GLY A 421 -12.91 -11.14 7.58
N HIS A 422 -12.22 -11.46 6.49
CA HIS A 422 -10.85 -11.02 6.24
C HIS A 422 -10.83 -9.78 5.36
N VAL A 423 -9.89 -8.87 5.61
CA VAL A 423 -9.80 -7.59 4.92
C VAL A 423 -8.45 -7.47 4.23
N PHE A 424 -8.48 -7.06 2.97
CA PHE A 424 -7.26 -6.76 2.21
C PHE A 424 -7.46 -5.53 1.32
N VAL A 425 -6.35 -5.05 0.78
CA VAL A 425 -6.27 -3.93 -0.15
C VAL A 425 -6.22 -4.44 -1.59
N VAL A 426 -7.00 -3.84 -2.47
CA VAL A 426 -6.99 -4.12 -3.92
C VAL A 426 -6.44 -2.91 -4.66
N ILE A 427 -5.43 -3.14 -5.49
CA ILE A 427 -4.68 -2.12 -6.22
C ILE A 427 -4.90 -2.31 -7.72
N GLY A 428 -5.14 -1.21 -8.45
CA GLY A 428 -5.32 -1.23 -9.90
C GLY A 428 -6.70 -1.69 -10.38
N CYS A 429 -7.66 -1.93 -9.47
CA CYS A 429 -9.00 -2.36 -9.85
C CYS A 429 -9.88 -1.17 -10.30
N THR A 430 -10.03 -1.03 -11.62
CA THR A 430 -10.96 -0.07 -12.24
C THR A 430 -12.37 -0.63 -12.41
N SER A 431 -12.56 -1.93 -12.20
CA SER A 431 -13.87 -2.58 -12.29
C SER A 431 -14.73 -2.28 -11.06
N GLU A 432 -16.03 -2.15 -11.29
CA GLU A 432 -17.06 -1.98 -10.25
C GLU A 432 -17.77 -3.29 -9.94
N SER A 433 -17.50 -4.35 -10.70
CA SER A 433 -18.04 -5.67 -10.46
C SER A 433 -17.47 -6.24 -9.17
N SER A 434 -18.32 -6.81 -8.32
CA SER A 434 -17.89 -7.61 -7.17
C SER A 434 -17.24 -8.92 -7.58
N CYS A 435 -17.46 -9.39 -8.81
CA CYS A 435 -16.80 -10.58 -9.31
C CYS A 435 -15.35 -10.27 -9.69
N TYR A 436 -14.39 -10.86 -8.98
CA TYR A 436 -12.97 -10.65 -9.26
C TYR A 436 -12.55 -11.12 -10.66
N LYS A 437 -13.35 -11.98 -11.30
CA LYS A 437 -13.11 -12.42 -12.69
C LYS A 437 -13.35 -11.32 -13.71
N ASP A 438 -14.09 -10.27 -13.33
CA ASP A 438 -14.36 -9.11 -14.16
C ASP A 438 -13.38 -7.96 -13.86
N TRP A 439 -12.36 -8.20 -13.03
CA TRP A 439 -11.33 -7.21 -12.72
C TRP A 439 -10.24 -7.21 -13.79
N PRO A 440 -9.58 -6.06 -14.03
CA PRO A 440 -8.43 -5.99 -14.93
C PRO A 440 -7.34 -7.01 -14.57
N GLU A 441 -6.65 -7.56 -15.57
CA GLU A 441 -5.60 -8.58 -15.38
C GLU A 441 -4.42 -8.08 -14.55
N ASP A 442 -4.19 -6.76 -14.52
CA ASP A 442 -3.16 -6.10 -13.72
C ASP A 442 -3.61 -5.79 -12.28
N THR A 443 -4.81 -6.19 -11.87
CA THR A 443 -5.30 -6.00 -10.50
C THR A 443 -4.50 -6.85 -9.52
N VAL A 444 -4.10 -6.26 -8.40
CA VAL A 444 -3.31 -6.91 -7.35
C VAL A 444 -4.07 -6.93 -6.04
N ILE A 445 -3.98 -8.06 -5.33
CA ILE A 445 -4.33 -8.18 -3.92
C ILE A 445 -3.08 -7.89 -3.09
N CYS A 446 -3.22 -6.96 -2.15
CA CYS A 446 -2.27 -6.63 -1.11
C CYS A 446 -2.92 -7.00 0.22
N ASP A 447 -2.50 -8.11 0.82
CA ASP A 447 -2.93 -8.55 2.13
C ASP A 447 -1.81 -8.28 3.15
N PRO A 448 -1.83 -7.10 3.81
CA PRO A 448 -0.77 -6.75 4.75
C PRO A 448 -0.80 -7.55 6.04
N TRP A 449 -1.92 -8.23 6.34
CA TRP A 449 -2.00 -9.13 7.48
C TRP A 449 -1.19 -10.39 7.21
N SER A 450 -1.41 -11.08 6.09
CA SER A 450 -0.54 -12.21 5.73
C SER A 450 0.86 -11.77 5.26
N GLY A 451 0.96 -10.50 4.86
CA GLY A 451 2.06 -9.95 4.07
C GLY A 451 2.26 -10.71 2.78
N GLU A 452 1.15 -11.03 2.10
CA GLU A 452 1.17 -11.49 0.72
C GLU A 452 0.75 -10.37 -0.23
N VAL A 453 1.39 -10.37 -1.40
CA VAL A 453 1.04 -9.51 -2.53
C VAL A 453 0.97 -10.39 -3.77
N PHE A 454 -0.16 -10.42 -4.46
CA PHE A 454 -0.37 -11.34 -5.58
C PHE A 454 -1.38 -10.83 -6.62
N PRO A 455 -1.28 -11.27 -7.90
CA PRO A 455 -2.27 -10.94 -8.92
C PRO A 455 -3.67 -11.47 -8.56
N ALA A 456 -4.74 -10.70 -8.83
CA ALA A 456 -6.10 -11.10 -8.50
C ALA A 456 -6.55 -12.42 -9.16
N ALA A 457 -5.95 -12.79 -10.30
CA ALA A 457 -6.16 -14.09 -10.94
C ALA A 457 -5.80 -15.28 -10.02
N MET A 458 -4.96 -15.07 -9.00
CA MET A 458 -4.55 -16.08 -8.02
C MET A 458 -5.50 -16.20 -6.83
N ILE A 459 -6.59 -15.42 -6.75
CA ILE A 459 -7.59 -15.52 -5.68
C ILE A 459 -8.10 -16.96 -5.48
N PRO A 460 -8.43 -17.75 -6.53
CA PRO A 460 -8.81 -19.15 -6.33
C PRO A 460 -7.77 -19.95 -5.57
N GLU A 461 -6.49 -19.80 -5.90
CA GLU A 461 -5.43 -20.59 -5.29
C GLU A 461 -5.10 -20.09 -3.88
N LYS A 462 -4.93 -18.77 -3.73
CA LYS A 462 -4.46 -18.13 -2.50
C LYS A 462 -5.55 -18.00 -1.43
N LEU A 463 -6.79 -17.82 -1.86
CA LEU A 463 -7.95 -17.63 -1.00
C LEU A 463 -8.93 -18.81 -1.13
N LYS A 464 -8.41 -20.04 -1.34
CA LYS A 464 -9.27 -21.22 -1.60
C LYS A 464 -10.31 -21.46 -0.50
N GLY A 465 -9.93 -21.29 0.78
CA GLY A 465 -10.85 -21.38 1.92
C GLY A 465 -11.96 -20.32 1.94
N PHE A 466 -11.91 -19.35 1.02
CA PHE A 466 -12.88 -18.28 0.87
C PHE A 466 -13.72 -18.41 -0.42
N GLN A 467 -13.41 -19.31 -1.35
CA GLN A 467 -14.06 -19.40 -2.68
C GLN A 467 -15.59 -19.51 -2.69
N THR A 468 -16.21 -19.99 -1.61
CA THR A 468 -17.67 -20.19 -1.52
C THR A 468 -18.44 -18.90 -1.23
N ARG A 469 -17.77 -17.77 -0.99
CA ARG A 469 -18.42 -16.53 -0.54
C ARG A 469 -18.21 -15.38 -1.52
N VAL A 470 -19.23 -14.53 -1.63
CA VAL A 470 -19.24 -13.37 -2.52
C VAL A 470 -18.19 -12.37 -2.05
N VAL A 471 -17.26 -11.97 -2.93
CA VAL A 471 -16.33 -10.86 -2.69
C VAL A 471 -17.17 -9.61 -2.43
N CYS A 472 -17.00 -8.99 -1.28
CA CYS A 472 -17.70 -7.77 -0.97
C CYS A 472 -16.68 -6.65 -0.82
N PHE A 473 -16.76 -5.65 -1.70
CA PHE A 473 -16.05 -4.40 -1.44
C PHE A 473 -16.49 -3.89 -0.07
N PHE A 474 -15.60 -3.24 0.70
CA PHE A 474 -15.99 -2.67 1.99
C PHE A 474 -17.15 -1.67 1.87
N ASN A 475 -17.39 -1.17 0.66
CA ASN A 475 -18.52 -0.34 0.31
C ASN A 475 -19.87 -1.09 0.32
N SER A 476 -19.91 -2.43 0.31
CA SER A 476 -21.14 -3.23 0.15
C SER A 476 -21.50 -4.15 1.34
N GLN A 477 -20.71 -4.20 2.43
CA GLN A 477 -20.96 -5.11 3.57
C GLN A 477 -20.87 -4.47 4.95
N PHE A 478 -21.49 -3.31 5.12
CA PHE A 478 -21.99 -2.91 6.44
C PHE A 478 -23.49 -3.14 6.51
N GLU A 479 -24.05 -4.28 6.08
CA GLU A 479 -25.53 -4.45 6.03
C GLU A 479 -26.16 -5.21 7.21
N THR A 480 -25.37 -5.78 8.11
CA THR A 480 -25.84 -6.12 9.49
C THR A 480 -25.34 -5.13 10.55
N ARG A 481 -24.64 -4.10 10.07
CA ARG A 481 -24.76 -2.69 10.48
C ARG A 481 -25.38 -1.85 9.33
N ASP A 482 -26.37 -2.39 8.62
CA ASP A 482 -27.26 -1.75 7.61
C ASP A 482 -26.82 -0.50 6.77
N TYR A 483 -26.02 -0.60 5.68
CA TYR A 483 -25.85 0.45 4.63
C TYR A 483 -25.41 -0.04 3.21
N ASN A 484 -26.27 0.19 2.21
CA ASN A 484 -26.08 -0.07 0.76
C ASN A 484 -25.44 1.12 -0.02
N LEU A 485 -24.61 0.89 -1.06
CA LEU A 485 -23.86 1.91 -1.86
C LEU A 485 -24.13 1.89 -3.39
N VAL A 486 -23.74 2.99 -4.06
CA VAL A 486 -23.96 3.36 -5.48
C VAL A 486 -22.60 3.53 -6.18
N VAL A 487 -22.51 3.20 -7.47
CA VAL A 487 -21.32 3.09 -8.36
C VAL A 487 -21.08 4.34 -9.23
N GLU A 488 -19.82 4.56 -9.69
CA GLU A 488 -19.31 5.19 -10.96
C GLU A 488 -18.19 6.29 -10.82
N PRO A 489 -17.35 6.62 -11.85
CA PRO A 489 -16.52 5.77 -12.74
C PRO A 489 -15.07 6.31 -13.06
N ASN A 490 -14.18 5.40 -13.54
CA ASN A 490 -13.01 5.52 -14.46
C ASN A 490 -11.88 6.58 -14.35
N PHE A 491 -10.61 6.11 -14.37
CA PHE A 491 -9.44 6.81 -14.94
C PHE A 491 -8.33 5.83 -15.38
N SER A 492 -7.60 6.16 -16.45
CA SER A 492 -6.47 5.38 -17.00
C SER A 492 -5.13 5.93 -16.52
N LEU A 493 -4.13 5.06 -16.27
CA LEU A 493 -2.73 5.47 -16.07
C LEU A 493 -2.12 5.94 -17.41
N TYR A 494 -1.30 6.98 -17.37
CA TYR A 494 -0.62 7.50 -18.56
C TYR A 494 0.70 6.76 -18.84
N PRO A 495 1.09 6.54 -20.12
CA PRO A 495 2.30 5.82 -20.51
C PRO A 495 3.62 6.29 -19.87
N PHE A 496 3.77 7.58 -19.57
CA PHE A 496 4.98 8.12 -18.95
C PHE A 496 5.17 7.70 -17.48
N GLU A 497 4.13 7.18 -16.83
CA GLU A 497 4.17 6.72 -15.44
C GLU A 497 4.70 5.29 -15.32
N PHE A 498 4.62 4.51 -16.41
CA PHE A 498 5.24 3.20 -16.54
C PHE A 498 6.76 3.31 -16.69
N ASP A 499 7.25 4.30 -17.44
CA ASP A 499 8.68 4.57 -17.60
C ASP A 499 9.37 4.92 -16.26
N LYS A 500 8.63 5.55 -15.33
CA LYS A 500 9.10 5.87 -13.97
C LYS A 500 9.39 4.62 -13.14
N ILE A 501 8.48 3.64 -13.15
CA ILE A 501 8.61 2.41 -12.34
C ILE A 501 9.57 1.41 -12.99
N PHE A 502 9.64 1.38 -14.32
CA PHE A 502 10.61 0.54 -15.03
C PHE A 502 12.03 1.09 -14.96
N LYS A 503 12.20 2.40 -14.76
CA LYS A 503 13.50 3.00 -14.41
C LYS A 503 13.97 2.59 -13.01
N ASP A 504 13.08 2.56 -12.03
CA ASP A 504 13.39 2.18 -10.64
C ASP A 504 13.83 0.70 -10.55
N LEU A 505 13.34 -0.16 -11.46
CA LEU A 505 13.76 -1.56 -11.63
C LEU A 505 15.05 -1.76 -12.44
N GLY A 506 15.65 -0.68 -12.96
CA GLY A 506 16.87 -0.77 -13.77
C GLY A 506 16.65 -1.24 -15.21
N VAL A 507 15.43 -1.23 -15.73
CA VAL A 507 15.14 -1.70 -17.10
C VAL A 507 15.45 -0.62 -18.13
N LYS A 508 16.31 -0.94 -19.10
CA LYS A 508 16.72 -0.02 -20.16
C LYS A 508 15.76 -0.12 -21.36
N HIS A 509 14.92 0.91 -21.53
CA HIS A 509 14.05 1.18 -22.70
C HIS A 509 12.93 0.17 -23.02
N VAL A 510 11.69 0.67 -23.09
CA VAL A 510 10.62 0.11 -23.93
C VAL A 510 10.59 0.95 -25.21
N VAL A 511 10.94 0.37 -26.37
CA VAL A 511 10.60 0.99 -27.65
C VAL A 511 9.21 0.46 -28.01
N GLY A 512 8.17 1.22 -27.65
CA GLY A 512 6.84 0.97 -28.21
C GLY A 512 6.85 1.41 -29.67
N GLU A 513 6.78 0.46 -30.61
CA GLU A 513 6.44 0.80 -31.99
C GLU A 513 5.06 1.48 -31.99
N PRO A 514 4.91 2.64 -32.64
CA PRO A 514 3.62 3.29 -32.71
C PRO A 514 2.65 2.39 -33.49
N MET A 515 1.51 2.05 -32.88
CA MET A 515 0.37 1.48 -33.59
C MET A 515 0.03 2.41 -34.76
N GLN A 516 0.24 1.92 -35.99
CA GLN A 516 -0.26 2.60 -37.18
C GLN A 516 -1.78 2.66 -37.09
N GLU A 517 -2.33 3.88 -37.08
CA GLU A 517 -3.76 4.12 -37.25
C GLU A 517 -4.21 3.52 -38.58
N ALA A 518 -5.12 2.55 -38.50
CA ALA A 518 -5.85 2.07 -39.67
C ALA A 518 -6.75 3.21 -40.18
N THR A 519 -6.31 3.92 -41.22
CA THR A 519 -7.13 4.89 -41.94
C THR A 519 -8.25 4.15 -42.66
N GLY A 520 -9.45 4.21 -42.08
CA GLY A 520 -10.67 3.78 -42.74
C GLY A 520 -11.10 4.80 -43.80
N GLU A 521 -11.11 4.40 -45.06
CA GLU A 521 -11.95 5.04 -46.08
C GLU A 521 -13.29 4.27 -46.17
N LYS A 522 -14.39 4.95 -45.83
CA LYS A 522 -15.74 4.51 -46.15
C LYS A 522 -16.24 5.19 -47.44
N GLU A 523 -16.53 4.33 -48.42
CA GLU A 523 -17.60 4.39 -49.44
C GLU A 523 -17.65 5.56 -50.45
N PRO A 524 -18.17 5.26 -51.65
CA PRO A 524 -19.60 5.52 -51.81
C PRO A 524 -20.39 4.34 -52.40
N VAL A 525 -21.59 4.16 -51.85
CA VAL A 525 -22.75 3.55 -52.52
C VAL A 525 -23.03 4.28 -53.83
N VAL A 526 -23.28 3.56 -54.93
CA VAL A 526 -24.44 3.71 -55.84
C VAL A 526 -24.28 2.86 -57.13
N LYS A 527 -25.23 1.90 -57.25
CA LYS A 527 -26.03 1.43 -58.42
C LYS A 527 -25.58 0.32 -59.39
N MET A 528 -26.58 -0.57 -59.57
CA MET A 528 -27.06 -1.33 -60.74
C MET A 528 -26.27 -2.57 -61.17
N LEU A 529 -26.81 -3.76 -60.90
CA LEU A 529 -27.93 -4.42 -61.61
C LEU A 529 -28.73 -5.29 -60.63
#